data_AF-A0A433NMU0-F1
#
_entry.id   AF-A0A433NMU0-F1
#
_cell.length_a   1.000
_cell.length_b   1.000
_cell.length_c   1.000
_cell.angle_alpha   90.00
_cell.angle_beta   90.00
_cell.angle_gamma   90.00
#
_symmetry.space_group_name_H-M   'P 1'
#
loop_
_entity.id
_entity.type
_entity.pdbx_description
1 polymer ?
#
loop_
_entity_poly.entity_id
_entity_poly.type
_entity_poly.pdbx_seq_one_letter_code
_entity_poly.pdbx_strand_id
1 'polypeptide(L)' 'MLTIHSPRYSPNQVVSFIGGVGKVLCLQPTSGTWTYAIELEMGEVPEMGRLGGETTILLYETEIEGVMSS' A
#
# COMPACT_ATOMS: atom_id res chain seq x y z
N MET A 1 5.07 27.45 2.02
CA MET A 1 4.06 26.36 2.06
C MET A 1 4.42 25.41 0.93
N LEU A 2 4.80 24.16 1.22
CA LEU A 2 4.98 23.16 0.17
C LEU A 2 3.58 22.80 -0.33
N THR A 3 3.31 23.03 -1.62
CA THR A 3 2.03 22.63 -2.22
C THR A 3 2.03 21.11 -2.34
N ILE A 4 1.10 20.44 -1.65
CA ILE A 4 0.87 19.01 -1.82
C ILE A 4 0.21 18.80 -3.18
N HIS A 5 0.80 17.96 -4.03
CA HIS A 5 0.20 17.55 -5.30
C HIS A 5 -0.95 16.55 -5.06
N SER A 6 -1.76 16.30 -6.07
CA SER A 6 -2.80 15.26 -6.01
C SER A 6 -2.18 13.88 -5.78
N PRO A 7 -2.80 13.01 -4.96
CA PRO A 7 -2.26 11.67 -4.71
C PRO A 7 -2.20 10.87 -6.00
N ARG A 8 -1.13 10.10 -6.17
CA ARG A 8 -0.91 9.28 -7.36
C ARG A 8 -1.70 7.97 -7.33
N TYR A 9 -2.02 7.47 -6.14
CA TYR A 9 -2.77 6.23 -5.94
C TYR A 9 -4.04 6.49 -5.11
N SER A 10 -5.03 5.62 -5.29
CA SER A 10 -6.34 5.70 -4.64
C SER A 10 -6.63 4.43 -3.84
N PRO A 11 -7.51 4.50 -2.83
CA PRO A 11 -7.97 3.32 -2.11
C PRO A 11 -8.51 2.26 -3.08
N ASN A 12 -8.34 0.99 -2.70
CA ASN A 12 -8.68 -0.20 -3.46
C ASN A 12 -7.86 -0.47 -4.73
N GLN A 13 -6.85 0.33 -5.04
CA GLN A 13 -5.89 -0.02 -6.10
C GLN A 13 -4.89 -1.05 -5.60
N VAL A 14 -4.58 -2.03 -6.46
CA VAL A 14 -3.48 -2.96 -6.23
C VAL A 14 -2.21 -2.33 -6.79
N VAL A 15 -1.17 -2.27 -5.97
CA VAL A 15 0.11 -1.63 -6.30
C VAL A 15 1.28 -2.56 -6.03
N SER A 16 2.36 -2.38 -6.78
CA SER A 16 3.63 -3.07 -6.55
C SER A 16 4.64 -2.13 -5.90
N PHE A 17 5.50 -2.70 -5.07
CA PHE A 17 6.58 -1.99 -4.39
C PHE A 17 7.72 -2.99 -4.10
N ILE A 18 8.86 -2.47 -3.66
CA ILE A 18 9.99 -3.32 -3.27
C ILE A 18 9.58 -4.17 -2.06
N GLY A 19 9.37 -5.47 -2.28
CA GLY A 19 8.96 -6.42 -1.25
C GLY A 19 7.65 -7.13 -1.53
N GLY A 20 6.87 -6.70 -2.52
CA GLY A 20 5.69 -7.44 -2.96
C GLY A 20 4.62 -6.59 -3.64
N VAL A 21 3.39 -7.10 -3.54
CA VAL A 21 2.18 -6.50 -4.09
C VAL A 21 1.16 -6.40 -2.97
N GLY A 22 0.38 -5.32 -2.98
CA GLY A 22 -0.67 -5.12 -2.00
C GLY A 22 -1.71 -4.11 -2.44
N LYS A 23 -2.79 -4.00 -1.67
CA LYS A 23 -3.93 -3.13 -1.95
C LYS A 23 -3.87 -1.88 -1.08
N VAL A 24 -4.06 -0.72 -1.69
CA VAL A 24 -4.14 0.57 -0.97
C VAL A 24 -5.41 0.59 -0.13
N LEU A 25 -5.28 0.75 1.19
CA LEU A 25 -6.41 0.93 2.11
C LEU A 25 -6.76 2.40 2.26
N CYS A 26 -5.77 3.23 2.57
CA CYS A 26 -5.95 4.66 2.78
C CYS A 26 -4.64 5.42 2.50
N LEU A 27 -4.75 6.74 2.42
CA LEU A 27 -3.66 7.65 2.12
C LEU A 27 -3.71 8.87 3.02
N GLN A 28 -2.55 9.40 3.36
CA GLN A 28 -2.40 10.63 4.13
C GLN A 28 -1.35 11.55 3.51
N PRO A 29 -1.59 12.87 3.50
CA PRO A 29 -0.57 13.82 3.08
C PRO A 29 0.61 13.82 4.07
N THR A 30 1.83 13.92 3.57
CA THR A 30 3.05 13.96 4.39
C THR A 30 4.06 14.90 3.75
N SER A 31 4.35 16.04 4.39
CA SER A 31 5.43 17.00 4.03
C SER A 31 5.75 17.12 2.53
N GLY A 32 4.76 17.48 1.70
CA GLY A 32 4.94 17.67 0.26
C GLY A 32 4.84 16.41 -0.60
N THR A 33 4.48 15.27 0.00
CA THR A 33 4.18 14.00 -0.68
C THR A 33 2.98 13.29 -0.01
N TRP A 34 2.76 12.03 -0.36
CA TRP A 34 1.75 11.14 0.20
C TRP A 34 2.36 9.89 0.81
N THR A 35 1.72 9.41 1.86
CA THR A 35 2.01 8.11 2.49
C THR A 35 0.76 7.24 2.38
N TYR A 36 0.94 5.95 2.08
CA TYR A 36 -0.11 4.99 1.79
C TYR A 36 -0.05 3.81 2.75
N ALA A 37 -1.20 3.42 3.30
CA ALA A 37 -1.34 2.17 4.02
C ALA A 37 -1.70 1.07 3.01
N ILE A 38 -0.86 0.04 2.91
CA ILE A 38 -1.00 -1.04 1.95
C ILE A 38 -1.24 -2.34 2.71
N GLU A 39 -2.35 -3.00 2.38
CA GLU A 39 -2.64 -4.37 2.82
C GLU A 39 -1.95 -5.36 1.89
N LEU A 40 -1.13 -6.25 2.44
CA LEU A 40 -0.48 -7.28 1.65
C LEU A 40 -1.46 -8.38 1.29
N GLU A 41 -1.40 -8.86 0.05
CA GLU A 41 -2.16 -10.04 -0.35
C GLU A 41 -1.64 -11.24 0.46
N MET A 42 -2.51 -11.84 1.29
CA MET A 42 -2.13 -13.03 2.03
C MET A 42 -1.93 -14.19 1.07
N GLY A 43 -0.70 -14.73 1.02
CA GLY A 43 -0.50 -16.10 0.56
C GLY A 43 -1.29 -17.09 1.41
N GLU A 44 -1.51 -18.31 0.91
CA GLU A 44 -2.29 -19.34 1.60
C GLU A 44 -1.90 -19.46 3.07
N VAL A 45 -2.87 -19.20 3.96
CA VAL A 45 -2.69 -19.29 5.41
C VAL A 45 -2.34 -20.74 5.75
N PRO A 46 -1.18 -21.04 6.38
CA PRO A 46 -0.83 -22.40 6.74
C PRO A 46 -1.87 -22.99 7.71
N GLU A 47 -2.28 -24.25 7.46
CA GLU A 47 -3.50 -24.91 7.99
C GLU A 47 -3.68 -24.93 9.53
N MET A 48 -2.68 -24.60 10.35
CA MET A 48 -2.86 -24.53 11.80
C MET A 48 -2.02 -23.42 12.46
N GLY A 49 -2.71 -22.49 13.13
CA GLY A 49 -2.17 -21.79 14.31
C GLY A 49 -1.86 -20.29 14.19
N ARG A 50 -2.16 -19.61 13.09
CA ARG A 50 -2.09 -18.13 13.06
C ARG A 50 -3.48 -17.52 12.91
N LEU A 51 -3.91 -16.81 13.95
CA LEU A 51 -5.04 -15.89 13.90
C LEU A 51 -4.67 -14.75 12.92
N GLY A 52 -5.42 -14.61 11.82
CA GLY A 52 -5.48 -13.44 10.93
C GLY A 52 -4.15 -12.81 10.49
N GLY A 53 -3.66 -13.17 9.31
CA GLY A 53 -2.38 -12.70 8.74
C GLY A 53 -2.44 -11.40 7.94
N GLU A 54 -3.48 -10.57 8.13
CA GLU A 54 -3.60 -9.28 7.43
C GLU A 54 -2.46 -8.35 7.88
N THR A 55 -1.43 -8.25 7.05
CA THR A 55 -0.28 -7.37 7.32
C THR A 55 -0.49 -6.07 6.58
N THR A 56 -0.62 -4.98 7.33
CA THR A 56 -0.62 -3.63 6.77
C THR A 56 0.78 -3.02 6.90
N ILE A 57 1.30 -2.49 5.81
CA ILE A 57 2.55 -1.72 5.78
C ILE A 57 2.27 -0.26 5.41
N LEU A 58 3.17 0.63 5.79
CA LEU A 58 3.08 2.05 5.48
C LEU A 58 4.23 2.41 4.53
N LEU A 59 3.90 2.95 3.36
CA LEU A 59 4.88 3.28 2.32
C LEU A 59 4.73 4.74 1.88
N TYR A 60 5.84 5.41 1.62
CA TYR A 60 5.85 6.67 0.89
C TYR A 60 5.48 6.47 -0.57
N GLU A 61 4.93 7.51 -1.20
CA GLU A 61 4.56 7.46 -2.63
C GLU A 61 5.71 7.04 -3.54
N THR A 62 6.95 7.41 -3.19
CA THR A 62 8.16 7.09 -3.94
C THR A 62 8.59 5.62 -3.83
N GLU A 63 8.07 4.88 -2.86
CA GLU A 63 8.38 3.45 -2.66
C GLU A 63 7.43 2.55 -3.48
N ILE A 64 6.37 3.11 -4.06
CA ILE A 64 5.40 2.40 -4.90
C ILE A 64 5.81 2.52 -6.38
N GLU A 65 6.11 1.39 -7.00
CA GLU A 65 6.61 1.32 -8.38
C GLU A 65 5.50 1.52 -9.41
N GLY A 66 4.28 1.05 -9.14
CA GLY A 66 3.15 1.24 -10.06
C GLY A 66 1.86 0.56 -9.64
N VAL A 67 0.81 0.77 -10.43
CA VAL A 67 -0.49 0.10 -10.29
C VAL A 67 -0.46 -1.21 -11.08
N MET A 68 -0.86 -2.30 -10.45
CA MET A 68 -1.12 -3.57 -11.12
C MET A 68 -2.47 -3.47 -11.81
N SER A 69 -2.46 -3.52 -13.15
CA SER A 69 -3.68 -3.66 -13.96
C SER A 69 -3.74 -5.10 -14.44
N SER A 70 -4.69 -5.89 -13.94
CA SER A 70 -4.98 -7.23 -14.48
C SER A 70 -5.61 -7.15 -15.87
#